data_AF-A0A1C6LD44-F1
#
_entry.id   AF-A0A1C6LD44-F1
#
_cell.length_a   1.000
_cell.length_b   1.000
_cell.length_c   1.000
_cell.angle_alpha   90.00
_cell.angle_beta   90.00
_cell.angle_gamma   90.00
#
_symmetry.space_group_name_H-M   'P 1'
#
loop_
_entity.id
_entity.type
_entity.pdbx_description
1 polymer ?
#
loop_
_entity_poly.entity_id
_entity_poly.type
_entity_poly.pdbx_seq_one_letter_code
_entity_poly.pdbx_strand_id
1 'polypeptide(L)'
;MILFSNIMEFFSNNILLTGYISGNNTFPKPLDEKEEEKYLELLKEGDKKAKSILIERNLRLVAHIVKKYSFPNKDIDELISIGTVGLIKAIDSFDASKGTRLATYASRCIENEILMLFRNNKKQNSETSLQDPIGVDKEGNEIR
;
A
#
# COMPACT_ATOMS: atom_id res chain seq x y z
N MET A 1 -11.67 10.99 30.08
CA MET A 1 -11.83 11.77 28.84
C MET A 1 -10.81 11.34 27.76
N ILE A 2 -9.51 11.28 28.07
CA ILE A 2 -8.45 10.84 27.12
C ILE A 2 -8.51 9.33 26.78
N LEU A 3 -8.87 8.48 27.75
CA LEU A 3 -8.94 7.03 27.53
C LEU A 3 -10.06 6.65 26.54
N PHE A 4 -11.17 7.39 26.57
CA PHE A 4 -12.30 7.20 25.66
C PHE A 4 -11.99 7.71 24.25
N SER A 5 -11.27 8.84 24.11
CA SER A 5 -10.83 9.34 22.80
C SER A 5 -9.83 8.39 22.14
N ASN A 6 -8.89 7.82 22.90
CA ASN A 6 -7.92 6.87 22.36
C ASN A 6 -8.58 5.54 21.94
N ILE A 7 -9.60 5.10 22.69
CA ILE A 7 -10.42 3.94 22.30
C ILE A 7 -11.23 4.25 21.04
N MET A 8 -11.82 5.45 20.93
CA MET A 8 -12.59 5.87 19.75
C MET A 8 -11.70 6.01 18.50
N GLU A 9 -10.47 6.51 18.64
CA GLU A 9 -9.44 6.56 17.59
C GLU A 9 -9.02 5.14 17.16
N PHE A 10 -8.82 4.24 18.13
CA PHE A 10 -8.51 2.83 17.85
C PHE A 10 -9.64 2.17 17.05
N PHE A 11 -10.90 2.37 17.44
CA PHE A 11 -12.03 1.85 16.68
C PHE A 11 -12.21 2.52 15.32
N SER A 12 -11.87 3.80 15.16
CA SER A 12 -11.93 4.51 13.87
C SER A 12 -10.87 4.00 12.89
N ASN A 13 -9.63 3.79 13.35
CA ASN A 13 -8.55 3.24 12.53
C ASN A 13 -8.83 1.76 12.17
N ASN A 14 -9.35 0.98 13.12
CA ASN A 14 -9.76 -0.40 12.88
C ASN A 14 -11.08 -0.53 12.09
N ILE A 15 -11.87 0.53 11.93
CA ILE A 15 -13.09 0.52 11.09
C ILE A 15 -12.72 0.32 9.62
N LEU A 16 -11.60 0.93 9.18
CA LEU A 16 -11.07 0.79 7.84
C LEU A 16 -10.64 -0.66 7.62
N LEU A 17 -9.83 -1.22 8.53
CA LEU A 17 -9.39 -2.62 8.53
C LEU A 17 -10.54 -3.65 8.55
N THR A 18 -11.55 -3.40 9.39
CA THR A 18 -12.74 -4.25 9.49
C THR A 18 -13.59 -4.14 8.22
N GLY A 19 -13.73 -2.94 7.64
CA GLY A 19 -14.41 -2.71 6.36
C GLY A 19 -13.63 -3.20 5.12
N TYR A 20 -12.31 -3.33 5.19
CA TYR A 20 -11.45 -3.94 4.16
C TYR A 20 -11.62 -5.47 4.08
N ILE A 21 -11.77 -6.13 5.24
CA ILE A 21 -11.83 -7.60 5.35
C ILE A 21 -13.29 -8.11 5.34
N SER A 22 -14.25 -7.32 5.85
CA SER A 22 -15.66 -7.70 5.99
C SER A 22 -16.53 -7.16 4.84
N GLY A 23 -16.58 -7.91 3.73
CA GLY A 23 -17.79 -8.03 2.91
C GLY A 23 -18.31 -6.82 2.12
N ASN A 24 -17.90 -6.75 0.84
CA ASN A 24 -18.67 -6.40 -0.36
C ASN A 24 -19.30 -5.00 -0.59
N ASN A 25 -19.40 -4.07 0.37
CA ASN A 25 -20.07 -2.78 0.13
C ASN A 25 -19.26 -1.50 0.35
N THR A 26 -17.99 -1.58 0.76
CA THR A 26 -17.16 -0.39 1.09
C THR A 26 -16.57 0.28 -0.15
N PHE A 27 -16.07 -0.50 -1.12
CA PHE A 27 -15.48 0.06 -2.34
C PHE A 27 -16.50 0.19 -3.46
N PRO A 28 -16.45 1.29 -4.25
CA PRO A 28 -17.26 1.37 -5.44
C PRO A 28 -16.97 0.18 -6.37
N LYS A 29 -17.95 -0.21 -7.17
CA LYS A 29 -17.75 -1.28 -8.15
C LYS A 29 -16.65 -0.88 -9.13
N PRO A 30 -15.87 -1.84 -9.68
CA PRO A 30 -14.93 -1.52 -10.75
C PRO A 30 -15.66 -0.83 -11.92
N LEU A 31 -14.93 -0.01 -12.67
CA LEU A 31 -15.46 0.61 -13.88
C LEU A 31 -15.67 -0.45 -14.97
N ASP A 32 -16.65 -0.21 -15.84
CA ASP A 32 -16.74 -0.97 -17.09
C ASP A 32 -15.62 -0.56 -18.06
N GLU A 33 -15.31 -1.40 -19.04
CA GLU A 33 -14.18 -1.18 -19.96
C GLU A 33 -14.29 0.16 -20.71
N LYS A 34 -15.50 0.53 -21.13
CA LYS A 34 -15.78 1.82 -21.79
C LYS A 34 -15.64 3.02 -20.85
N GLU A 35 -16.01 2.86 -19.59
CA GLU A 35 -15.87 3.92 -18.60
C GLU A 35 -14.40 4.12 -18.23
N GLU A 36 -13.64 3.03 -18.06
CA GLU A 36 -12.21 3.07 -17.81
C GLU A 36 -11.48 3.81 -18.95
N GLU A 37 -11.78 3.48 -20.20
CA GLU A 37 -11.22 4.17 -21.37
C GLU A 37 -11.51 5.68 -21.35
N LYS A 38 -12.77 6.05 -21.10
CA LYS A 38 -13.17 7.46 -20.98
C LYS A 38 -12.39 8.22 -19.89
N TYR A 39 -12.25 7.65 -18.70
CA TYR A 39 -11.51 8.32 -17.62
C TYR A 39 -10.00 8.35 -17.89
N LEU A 40 -9.46 7.37 -18.61
CA LEU A 40 -8.07 7.38 -19.04
C LEU A 40 -7.79 8.47 -20.09
N GLU A 41 -8.74 8.74 -20.98
CA GLU A 41 -8.65 9.88 -21.92
C GLU A 41 -8.68 11.22 -21.18
N LEU A 42 -9.64 11.41 -20.27
CA LEU A 42 -9.73 12.61 -19.44
C LEU A 42 -8.47 12.82 -18.58
N LEU A 43 -7.87 11.73 -18.09
CA LEU A 43 -6.61 11.78 -17.36
C LEU A 43 -5.46 12.31 -18.24
N LYS A 44 -5.40 11.90 -19.51
CA LYS A 44 -4.39 12.41 -20.47
C LYS A 44 -4.57 13.90 -20.75
N GLU A 45 -5.80 14.40 -20.69
CA GLU A 45 -6.12 15.82 -20.77
C GLU A 45 -5.79 16.60 -19.48
N GLY A 46 -5.38 15.89 -18.42
CA GLY A 46 -4.98 16.48 -17.14
C GLY A 46 -6.11 16.61 -16.10
N ASP A 47 -7.24 15.93 -16.30
CA ASP A 47 -8.35 15.97 -15.35
C ASP A 47 -8.01 15.23 -14.03
N LYS A 48 -7.87 16.01 -12.96
CA LYS A 48 -7.62 15.50 -11.60
C LYS A 48 -8.78 14.68 -11.04
N LYS A 49 -10.02 14.95 -11.45
CA LYS A 49 -11.19 14.17 -11.03
C LYS A 49 -11.16 12.79 -11.64
N ALA A 50 -10.79 12.68 -12.91
CA ALA A 50 -10.62 11.39 -13.58
C ALA A 50 -9.57 10.53 -12.86
N LYS A 51 -8.44 11.11 -12.46
CA LYS A 51 -7.43 10.44 -11.64
C LYS A 51 -8.02 9.88 -10.33
N SER A 52 -8.77 10.71 -9.60
CA SER A 52 -9.36 10.34 -8.32
C SER A 52 -10.35 9.18 -8.48
N ILE A 53 -11.19 9.23 -9.52
CA ILE A 53 -12.14 8.15 -9.83
C ILE A 53 -11.40 6.85 -10.17
N LEU A 54 -10.37 6.90 -11.01
CA LEU A 54 -9.57 5.73 -11.37
C LEU A 54 -8.91 5.09 -10.14
N ILE A 55 -8.40 5.91 -9.21
CA ILE A 55 -7.83 5.42 -7.95
C ILE A 55 -8.90 4.73 -7.12
N GLU A 56 -10.00 5.42 -6.79
CA GLU A 56 -11.07 4.92 -5.91
C GLU A 56 -11.68 3.61 -6.42
N ARG A 57 -11.87 3.51 -7.75
CA ARG A 57 -12.45 2.34 -8.41
C ARG A 57 -11.50 1.13 -8.42
N ASN A 58 -10.20 1.36 -8.25
CA ASN A 58 -9.17 0.32 -8.22
C ASN A 58 -8.63 0.02 -6.81
N LEU A 59 -9.10 0.69 -5.75
CA LEU A 59 -8.65 0.41 -4.36
C LEU A 59 -8.89 -1.05 -3.93
N ARG A 60 -9.94 -1.70 -4.44
CA ARG A 60 -10.21 -3.13 -4.18
C ARG A 60 -9.05 -4.03 -4.67
N LEU A 61 -8.39 -3.65 -5.76
CA LEU A 61 -7.21 -4.37 -6.27
C LEU A 61 -6.04 -4.29 -5.29
N VAL A 62 -5.79 -3.09 -4.73
CA VAL A 62 -4.74 -2.88 -3.72
C VAL A 62 -4.97 -3.80 -2.52
N ALA A 63 -6.19 -3.79 -1.96
CA ALA A 63 -6.53 -4.63 -0.83
C ALA A 63 -6.36 -6.13 -1.15
N HIS A 64 -6.76 -6.56 -2.35
CA HIS A 64 -6.58 -7.94 -2.79
C HIS A 64 -5.11 -8.35 -2.86
N ILE A 65 -4.24 -7.50 -3.41
CA ILE A 65 -2.81 -7.77 -3.53
C ILE A 65 -2.14 -7.75 -2.15
N VAL A 66 -2.41 -6.74 -1.33
CA VAL A 66 -1.83 -6.61 0.02
C VAL A 66 -2.15 -7.83 0.89
N LYS A 67 -3.33 -8.42 0.75
CA LYS A 67 -3.72 -9.64 1.48
C LYS A 67 -2.73 -10.81 1.26
N LYS A 68 -2.11 -10.92 0.09
CA LYS A 68 -1.07 -11.93 -0.22
C LYS A 68 0.24 -11.72 0.55
N TYR A 69 0.51 -10.50 0.99
CA TYR A 69 1.74 -10.09 1.69
C TYR A 69 1.53 -9.83 3.18
N SER A 70 0.31 -10.04 3.68
CA SER A 70 -0.03 -9.92 5.10
C SER A 70 0.53 -11.12 5.86
N PHE A 71 1.56 -10.91 6.66
CA PHE A 71 2.16 -11.90 7.56
C PHE A 71 1.96 -11.47 9.02
N PRO A 72 1.99 -12.41 9.98
CA PRO A 72 2.03 -12.06 11.40
C PRO A 72 3.18 -11.07 11.68
N ASN A 73 2.90 -10.04 12.47
CA ASN A 73 3.83 -8.94 12.83
C ASN A 73 4.13 -7.88 11.76
N LYS A 74 3.40 -7.84 10.64
CA LYS A 74 3.47 -6.69 9.70
C LYS A 74 2.25 -5.80 9.82
N ASP A 75 2.50 -4.49 9.74
CA ASP A 75 1.43 -3.49 9.72
C ASP A 75 0.72 -3.52 8.36
N ILE A 76 -0.55 -3.98 8.37
CA ILE A 76 -1.37 -4.05 7.17
C ILE A 76 -1.67 -2.65 6.63
N ASP A 77 -1.79 -1.65 7.50
CA ASP A 77 -2.11 -0.27 7.11
C ASP A 77 -0.93 0.37 6.36
N GLU A 78 0.30 0.03 6.75
CA GLU A 78 1.51 0.40 6.01
C GLU A 78 1.50 -0.23 4.61
N LEU A 79 1.17 -1.52 4.49
CA LEU A 79 1.11 -2.20 3.19
C LEU A 79 0.02 -1.63 2.28
N ILE A 80 -1.16 -1.30 2.81
CA ILE A 80 -2.22 -0.63 2.06
C ILE A 80 -1.78 0.75 1.58
N SER A 81 -1.09 1.51 2.44
CA SER A 81 -0.58 2.84 2.10
C SER A 81 0.45 2.77 0.97
N ILE A 82 1.44 1.87 1.09
CA ILE A 82 2.47 1.64 0.06
C ILE A 82 1.85 1.09 -1.24
N GLY A 83 0.90 0.16 -1.12
CA GLY A 83 0.17 -0.37 -2.28
C GLY A 83 -0.61 0.73 -3.01
N THR A 84 -1.25 1.64 -2.27
CA THR A 84 -1.96 2.81 -2.82
C THR A 84 -1.00 3.74 -3.57
N VAL A 85 0.20 3.97 -3.04
CA VAL A 85 1.25 4.71 -3.77
C VAL A 85 1.62 4.03 -5.08
N GLY A 86 1.74 2.70 -5.09
CA GLY A 86 1.98 1.91 -6.29
C GLY A 86 0.86 2.02 -7.33
N LEU A 87 -0.41 2.04 -6.88
CA LEU A 87 -1.56 2.27 -7.75
C LEU A 87 -1.53 3.67 -8.37
N ILE A 88 -1.25 4.71 -7.58
CA ILE A 88 -1.18 6.10 -8.07
C ILE A 88 -0.08 6.22 -9.13
N LYS A 89 1.12 5.70 -8.85
CA LYS A 89 2.22 5.67 -9.82
C LYS A 89 1.83 4.95 -11.10
N ALA A 90 1.14 3.81 -10.97
CA ALA A 90 0.68 3.05 -12.12
C ALA A 90 -0.30 3.84 -12.99
N ILE A 91 -1.26 4.53 -12.38
CA ILE A 91 -2.23 5.37 -13.11
C ILE A 91 -1.53 6.54 -13.80
N ASP A 92 -0.55 7.17 -13.14
CA ASP A 92 0.21 8.29 -13.70
C ASP A 92 1.09 7.88 -14.90
N SER A 93 1.62 6.65 -14.91
CA SER A 93 2.50 6.14 -15.97
C SER A 93 1.83 5.17 -16.94
N PHE A 94 0.52 4.96 -16.83
CA PHE A 94 -0.20 3.99 -17.64
C PHE A 94 -0.30 4.46 -19.09
N ASP A 95 -0.13 3.52 -20.02
CA ASP A 95 -0.23 3.77 -21.45
C ASP A 95 -1.06 2.68 -22.12
N ALA A 96 -2.27 3.07 -22.54
CA ALA A 96 -3.21 2.18 -23.22
C ALA A 96 -2.70 1.66 -24.57
N SER A 97 -1.76 2.35 -25.23
CA SER A 97 -1.20 1.93 -26.53
C SER A 97 -0.43 0.62 -26.46
N LYS A 98 -0.01 0.21 -25.25
CA LYS A 98 0.74 -1.03 -24.99
C LYS A 98 -0.14 -2.28 -24.94
N GLY A 99 -1.46 -2.14 -25.10
CA GLY A 99 -2.41 -3.27 -25.21
C GLY A 99 -2.63 -4.04 -23.91
N THR A 100 -2.23 -3.50 -22.75
CA THR A 100 -2.47 -4.11 -21.44
C THR A 100 -3.55 -3.37 -20.68
N ARG A 101 -4.44 -4.10 -20.00
CA ARG A 101 -5.44 -3.50 -19.11
C ARG A 101 -4.79 -2.77 -17.94
N LEU A 102 -5.43 -1.68 -17.47
CA LEU A 102 -4.94 -0.89 -16.34
C LEU A 102 -4.73 -1.76 -15.10
N ALA A 103 -5.70 -2.61 -14.75
CA ALA A 103 -5.61 -3.50 -13.60
C ALA A 103 -4.38 -4.45 -13.65
N THR A 104 -4.02 -4.93 -14.84
CA THR A 104 -2.85 -5.81 -15.04
C THR A 104 -1.54 -5.06 -14.88
N TYR A 105 -1.47 -3.81 -15.35
CA TYR A 105 -0.29 -2.97 -15.17
C TYR A 105 -0.16 -2.54 -13.70
N ALA A 106 -1.25 -2.05 -13.12
CA ALA A 106 -1.32 -1.59 -11.74
C ALA A 106 -0.94 -2.69 -10.75
N SER A 107 -1.36 -3.94 -10.98
CA SER A 107 -1.01 -5.04 -10.08
C SER A 107 0.50 -5.24 -9.96
N ARG A 108 1.24 -5.15 -11.08
CA ARG A 108 2.70 -5.24 -11.08
C ARG A 108 3.36 -4.07 -10.33
N CYS A 109 2.84 -2.86 -10.51
CA CYS A 109 3.34 -1.67 -9.81
C CYS A 109 3.11 -1.76 -8.29
N ILE A 110 1.91 -2.18 -7.87
CA ILE A 110 1.55 -2.38 -6.47
C ILE A 110 2.47 -3.43 -5.84
N GLU A 111 2.64 -4.59 -6.47
CA GLU A 111 3.55 -5.64 -5.98
C GLU A 111 5.00 -5.13 -5.88
N ASN A 112 5.45 -4.36 -6.87
CA ASN A 112 6.81 -3.81 -6.87
C ASN A 112 7.06 -2.87 -5.68
N GLU A 113 6.14 -1.95 -5.37
CA GLU A 113 6.31 -1.03 -4.24
C GLU A 113 6.31 -1.77 -2.89
N ILE A 114 5.46 -2.79 -2.73
CA ILE A 114 5.46 -3.64 -1.53
C ILE A 114 6.79 -4.40 -1.39
N LEU A 115 7.33 -4.92 -2.49
CA LEU A 115 8.63 -5.58 -2.48
C LEU A 115 9.78 -4.60 -2.20
N MET A 116 9.69 -3.36 -2.67
CA MET A 116 10.66 -2.31 -2.36
C MET A 116 10.67 -1.98 -0.86
N LEU A 117 9.50 -1.88 -0.22
CA LEU A 117 9.39 -1.73 1.24
C LEU A 117 10.16 -2.84 1.96
N PHE A 118 9.95 -4.09 1.56
CA PHE A 118 10.62 -5.23 2.21
C PHE A 118 12.13 -5.23 2.02
N ARG A 119 12.62 -4.80 0.85
CA ARG A 119 14.06 -4.62 0.60
C ARG A 119 14.65 -3.54 1.50
N ASN A 120 13.92 -2.43 1.69
CA ASN A 120 14.36 -1.33 2.54
C ASN A 120 14.42 -1.74 4.02
N ASN A 121 13.39 -2.42 4.53
CA ASN A 121 13.38 -2.88 5.93
C ASN A 121 14.48 -3.92 6.19
N LYS A 122 14.80 -4.78 5.22
CA LYS A 122 15.93 -5.72 5.35
C LYS A 122 17.27 -4.98 5.44
N LYS A 123 17.45 -3.90 4.68
CA LYS A 123 18.66 -3.07 4.73
C LYS A 123 18.81 -2.40 6.10
N GLN A 124 17.75 -1.81 6.63
CA GLN A 124 17.77 -1.21 7.97
C GLN A 124 18.14 -2.22 9.06
N ASN A 125 17.61 -3.44 9.01
CA ASN A 125 17.96 -4.49 9.97
C ASN A 125 19.41 -4.98 9.87
N SER A 126 20.11 -4.70 8.76
CA SER A 126 21.53 -5.06 8.58
C SER A 126 22.51 -3.94 8.95
N GLU A 127 22.01 -2.75 9.24
CA GLU A 127 22.84 -1.64 9.72
C GLU A 127 23.00 -1.77 11.25
N THR A 128 24.15 -2.27 11.70
CA THR A 128 24.54 -2.29 13.12
C THR A 128 25.02 -0.91 13.54
N SER A 129 24.67 -0.46 14.74
CA SER A 129 25.06 0.86 15.23
C SER A 129 26.57 0.90 15.50
N LEU A 130 27.24 2.02 15.18
CA LEU A 130 28.67 2.21 15.48
C LEU A 130 28.97 2.22 16.99
N GLN A 131 27.94 2.50 17.78
CA GLN A 131 27.98 2.51 19.24
C GLN A 131 27.54 1.17 19.86
N ASP A 132 27.15 0.18 19.05
CA ASP A 132 26.88 -1.16 19.57
C ASP A 132 28.22 -1.83 19.89
N PRO A 133 28.40 -2.43 21.08
CA PRO A 133 29.64 -3.09 21.44
C PRO A 133 29.92 -4.24 20.45
N ILE A 134 31.20 -4.41 20.08
CA ILE A 134 31.65 -5.44 19.11
C ILE A 134 31.31 -6.85 19.63
N GLY A 135 31.21 -7.00 20.95
CA GLY A 135 30.70 -8.16 21.65
C GLY A 135 30.74 -7.94 23.16
N VAL A 136 30.26 -8.93 23.91
CA VAL A 136 30.44 -9.03 25.36
C VAL A 136 31.44 -10.14 25.67
N ASP A 137 32.35 -9.90 26.61
CA ASP A 137 33.23 -10.96 27.10
C ASP A 137 32.45 -11.97 27.97
N LYS A 138 33.13 -13.04 28.44
CA LYS A 138 32.50 -14.06 29.32
C LYS A 138 32.08 -13.51 30.69
N GLU A 139 32.53 -12.32 31.04
CA GLU A 139 32.29 -11.62 32.30
C GLU A 139 31.20 -10.53 32.17
N GLY A 140 30.69 -10.31 30.95
CA GLY A 140 29.61 -9.37 30.65
C GLY A 140 30.07 -7.95 30.35
N ASN A 141 31.38 -7.69 30.18
CA ASN A 141 31.88 -6.36 29.83
C ASN A 141 31.83 -6.11 28.33
N GLU A 142 31.57 -4.86 27.96
CA GLU A 142 31.58 -4.40 26.57
C GLU A 142 33.00 -4.41 26.00
N ILE A 143 33.18 -5.13 24.89
CA ILE A 143 34.42 -5.12 24.13
C ILE A 143 34.38 -3.90 23.21
N ARG A 144 35.21 -2.90 23.52
CA ARG A 144 35.42 -1.70 22.69
C ARG A 144 36.51 -1.88 21.65
#